data_AF-A0A7J3XU71-F1
#
_entry.id   AF-A0A7J3XU71-F1
#
_cell.length_a   1.000
_cell.length_b   1.000
_cell.length_c   1.000
_cell.angle_alpha   90.00
_cell.angle_beta   90.00
_cell.angle_gamma   90.00
#
_symmetry.space_group_name_H-M   'P 1'
#
loop_
_entity.id
_entity.type
_entity.pdbx_description
1 polymer ?
#
loop_
_entity_poly.entity_id
_entity_poly.type
_entity_poly.pdbx_seq_one_letter_code
_entity_poly.pdbx_strand_id
1 'polypeptide(L)' 'MEKDEDGYYVAYVPELPGCHTQAKTLDELVEKVKEAVELYLEVEGPITEGRELAGVQFIEVGVSESKAASSR' A
#
# COMPACT_ATOMS: atom_id res chain seq x y z
N MET A 1 1.18 -2.01 3.53
CA MET A 1 2.22 -2.24 2.50
C MET A 1 1.80 -3.44 1.68
N GLU A 2 2.14 -3.43 0.41
CA GLU A 2 1.86 -4.52 -0.53
C GLU A 2 3.12 -4.81 -1.36
N LYS A 3 3.17 -5.98 -1.99
CA LYS A 3 4.20 -6.31 -2.96
C LYS A 3 3.52 -6.63 -4.29
N ASP A 4 3.91 -5.94 -5.35
CA ASP A 4 3.33 -6.13 -6.67
C ASP A 4 3.97 -7.31 -7.44
N GLU A 5 3.43 -7.57 -8.64
CA GLU A 5 3.87 -8.65 -9.53
C GLU A 5 5.30 -8.44 -10.05
N ASP A 6 5.76 -7.19 -10.14
CA ASP A 6 7.11 -6.81 -10.56
C ASP A 6 8.14 -6.84 -9.40
N GLY A 7 7.68 -7.22 -8.20
CA GLY A 7 8.48 -7.36 -7.00
C GLY A 7 8.87 -6.04 -6.35
N TYR A 8 8.21 -4.93 -6.66
CA TYR A 8 8.29 -3.71 -5.86
C TYR A 8 7.46 -3.86 -4.58
N TYR A 9 7.97 -3.30 -3.49
CA TYR A 9 7.16 -2.99 -2.34
C TYR A 9 6.51 -1.63 -2.53
N VAL A 10 5.23 -1.54 -2.20
CA VAL A 10 4.43 -0.31 -2.26
C VAL A 10 3.92 -0.02 -0.85
N ALA A 11 4.14 1.21 -0.40
CA ALA A 11 3.64 1.72 0.86
C ALA A 11 2.72 2.92 0.62
N TYR A 12 1.73 3.06 1.51
CA TYR A 12 0.86 4.22 1.59
C TYR A 12 0.76 4.63 3.06
N VAL A 13 0.61 5.92 3.32
CA VAL A 13 0.43 6.47 4.67
C VAL A 13 -1.02 6.94 4.81
N PRO A 14 -1.90 6.22 5.54
CA PRO A 14 -3.33 6.54 5.63
C PRO A 14 -3.62 7.97 6.11
N GLU A 15 -2.77 8.52 6.97
CA GLU A 15 -2.90 9.84 7.57
C GLU A 15 -2.42 10.96 6.65
N LEU A 16 -1.67 10.64 5.59
CA LEU A 16 -1.10 11.60 4.64
C LEU A 16 -1.64 11.31 3.23
N PRO A 17 -2.80 11.89 2.84
CA PRO A 17 -3.40 11.67 1.53
C PRO A 17 -2.41 11.91 0.38
N GLY A 18 -2.29 10.94 -0.52
CA GLY A 18 -1.39 11.02 -1.67
C GLY A 18 0.07 10.64 -1.36
N CYS A 19 0.42 10.35 -0.10
CA CYS A 19 1.74 9.84 0.28
C CYS A 19 1.85 8.34 -0.06
N HIS A 20 2.29 8.08 -1.28
CA HIS A 20 2.62 6.75 -1.78
C HIS A 20 4.10 6.67 -2.14
N THR A 21 4.73 5.56 -1.79
CA THR A 21 6.14 5.31 -2.11
C THR A 21 6.32 3.88 -2.57
N GLN A 22 7.29 3.64 -3.43
CA GLN A 22 7.66 2.30 -3.86
C GLN A 22 9.17 2.11 -3.89
N ALA A 23 9.63 0.89 -3.69
CA ALA A 23 11.05 0.52 -3.71
C ALA A 23 11.24 -0.97 -4.03
N LYS A 24 12.46 -1.36 -4.43
CA LYS A 24 12.76 -2.78 -4.72
C LYS A 24 13.06 -3.59 -3.46
N THR A 25 13.44 -2.93 -2.37
CA THR A 25 13.72 -3.58 -1.08
C THR A 25 12.88 -2.95 0.02
N LEU A 26 12.67 -3.70 1.10
CA LEU A 26 11.93 -3.20 2.26
C LEU A 26 12.68 -2.06 2.96
N ASP A 27 14.01 -2.17 3.05
CA ASP A 27 14.85 -1.15 3.69
C ASP A 27 14.77 0.19 2.92
N GLU A 28 14.92 0.14 1.59
CA GLU A 28 14.78 1.33 0.73
C GLU A 28 13.35 1.90 0.81
N LEU A 29 12.32 1.05 0.89
CA LEU A 29 10.95 1.51 1.06
C LEU A 29 10.78 2.31 2.35
N VAL A 30 11.29 1.79 3.47
CA VAL A 30 11.17 2.43 4.78
C VAL A 30 11.89 3.78 4.79
N GLU A 31 13.08 3.87 4.18
CA GLU A 31 13.79 5.14 4.03
C GLU A 31 12.97 6.16 3.22
N LYS A 32 12.46 5.75 2.05
CA LYS A 32 11.63 6.61 1.20
C LYS A 32 10.33 7.06 1.86
N VAL A 33 9.68 6.19 2.62
CA VAL A 33 8.46 6.54 3.39
C VAL A 33 8.78 7.65 4.39
N LYS A 34 9.89 7.55 5.13
CA LYS A 34 10.28 8.57 6.11
C LYS A 34 10.52 9.91 5.45
N GLU A 35 11.30 9.94 4.37
CA GLU A 35 11.57 11.16 3.61
C GLU A 35 10.27 11.78 3.06
N ALA A 36 9.37 10.97 2.49
CA ALA A 36 8.11 11.44 1.96
C ALA A 36 7.18 12.00 3.05
N VAL A 37 7.16 11.37 4.24
CA VAL A 37 6.43 11.87 5.41
C VAL A 37 7.00 13.20 5.87
N GLU A 38 8.31 13.31 6.01
CA GLU A 38 8.98 14.56 6.42
C GLU A 38 8.66 15.69 5.45
N LEU A 39 8.83 15.47 4.15
CA LEU A 39 8.51 16.46 3.11
C LEU A 39 7.03 16.87 3.11
N TYR A 40 6.12 15.92 3.32
CA TYR A 40 4.70 16.22 3.40
C TYR A 40 4.39 17.14 4.60
N LEU A 41 4.91 16.80 5.77
CA LEU A 41 4.67 17.56 7.01
C LEU A 41 5.33 18.94 7.00
N GLU A 42 6.44 19.11 6.26
CA GLU A 42 7.05 20.42 6.04
C GLU A 42 6.12 21.37 5.26
N VAL A 43 5.32 20.83 4.32
CA VAL A 43 4.43 21.62 3.46
C VAL A 43 3.05 21.80 4.08
N GLU A 44 2.44 20.72 4.55
CA GLU A 44 1.05 20.69 5.04
C GLU A 44 0.95 20.92 6.57
N GLY A 45 2.06 20.80 7.29
CA GLY A 45 2.11 20.93 8.75
C GLY A 45 1.87 19.61 9.50
N PRO A 46 1.94 19.65 10.85
CA PRO A 46 1.81 18.46 11.68
C PRO A 46 0.38 17.91 11.69
N ILE A 47 0.27 16.59 11.77
CA ILE A 47 -1.01 15.89 11.94
C ILE A 47 -1.52 16.16 13.36
N THR A 48 -2.72 16.72 13.49
CA THR A 48 -3.34 17.03 14.78
C THR A 48 -4.37 15.99 15.22
N GLU A 49 -4.85 15.16 14.30
CA GLU A 49 -5.80 14.08 14.55
C GLU A 49 -5.30 12.78 13.91
N GLY A 50 -4.97 11.79 14.74
CA GLY A 50 -4.51 10.48 14.30
C GLY A 50 -5.65 9.49 14.12
N ARG A 51 -5.45 8.50 13.24
CA ARG A 51 -6.32 7.33 13.14
C ARG A 51 -5.69 6.17 13.88
N GLU A 52 -6.50 5.34 14.53
CA GLU A 52 -6.05 4.11 15.16
C GLU A 52 -6.29 2.92 14.23
N LEU A 53 -5.32 2.00 14.16
CA LEU A 53 -5.51 0.75 13.44
C LEU A 53 -6.50 -0.14 14.21
N ALA A 54 -7.72 -0.26 13.69
CA ALA A 54 -8.75 -1.11 14.30
C ALA A 54 -8.45 -2.62 14.19
N GLY A 55 -7.73 -3.05 13.14
CA GLY A 55 -7.36 -4.45 12.91
C GLY A 55 -7.11 -4.75 11.43
N VAL A 56 -6.71 -5.99 11.15
CA VAL A 56 -6.54 -6.52 9.78
C VAL A 56 -7.43 -7.75 9.62
N GLN A 57 -8.29 -7.76 8.60
CA GLN A 57 -9.14 -8.89 8.26
C GLN A 57 -8.80 -9.39 6.85
N PHE A 58 -8.49 -10.68 6.75
CA PHE A 58 -8.25 -11.34 5.47
C PHE A 58 -9.54 -12.02 5.01
N ILE A 59 -9.98 -11.71 3.78
CA ILE A 59 -11.16 -12.33 3.15
C ILE A 59 -10.67 -13.00 1.85
N GLU A 60 -10.85 -14.31 1.75
CA GLU A 60 -10.49 -15.08 0.55
C GLU A 60 -11.65 -15.09 -0.45
N VAL A 61 -11.38 -14.80 -1.72
CA VAL A 61 -12.37 -14.83 -2.80
C VAL A 61 -12.04 -15.98 -3.75
N GLY A 62 -12.93 -16.96 -3.87
CA GLY A 62 -12.76 -18.08 -4.79
C GLY A 62 -13.02 -17.66 -6.24
N VAL A 63 -12.05 -17.88 -7.13
CA VAL A 63 -12.22 -17.70 -8.58
C VAL A 63 -12.77 -18.99 -9.17
N SER A 64 -14.00 -18.97 -9.70
CA SER A 64 -14.54 -20.09 -10.48
C SER A 64 -14.17 -19.95 -11.96
N GLU A 65 -13.38 -20.87 -12.50
CA GLU A 65 -13.14 -20.92 -13.95
C GLU A 65 -14.42 -21.38 -14.67
N SER A 66 -14.99 -20.50 -15.52
CA SER A 66 -16.05 -20.89 -16.45
C SER A 66 -15.43 -21.74 -17.55
N LYS A 67 -15.61 -23.07 -17.47
CA LYS A 67 -15.29 -23.98 -18.57
C LYS A 67 -16.14 -23.60 -19.79
N ALA A 68 -15.55 -22.89 -20.74
CA ALA A 68 -16.12 -22.75 -22.07
C ALA A 68 -16.26 -24.15 -22.67
N ALA A 69 -17.50 -24.60 -22.85
CA ALA A 69 -17.83 -25.88 -23.42
C ALA A 69 -17.24 -25.97 -24.85
N SER A 70 -16.26 -26.85 -25.02
CA SER A 70 -15.83 -27.32 -26.34
C SER A 70 -16.96 -28.15 -26.94
N SER A 71 -17.78 -27.54 -27.81
CA SER A 71 -18.68 -28.26 -28.69
C SER A 71 -17.87 -28.81 -29.86
N ARG A 72 -18.00 -30.12 -30.08
CA ARG A 72 -17.64 -30.80 -31.33
C ARG A 72 -18.56 -30.36 -32.46
#